data_AF-A0A068YWC1-F1
#
_entry.id   AF-A0A068YWC1-F1
#
_cell.length_a   1.000
_cell.length_b   1.000
_cell.length_c   1.000
_cell.angle_alpha   90.00
_cell.angle_beta   90.00
_cell.angle_gamma   90.00
#
_symmetry.space_group_name_H-M   'P 1'
#
loop_
_entity.id
_entity.type
_entity.pdbx_description
1 polymer ?
#
loop_
_entity_poly.entity_id
_entity_poly.type
_entity_poly.pdbx_seq_one_letter_code
_entity_poly.pdbx_strand_id
1 'polypeptide(L)'
;MTEVRKGQAPATLSRTVFHERFMQSFMDPAFRAEDQAISRVEAIAWDAYQEGRKSPVTRKAGPGYADPAYDLSVEWLDTKQQIEKAQAAWKEPATPSRVLLVCGSSRNDGTCPGEISKSFRMVEWARQTLQAEPLALEVDVLDLSLLTSSYHLNIHPCKGCVSTAMPLCHWPCSCYPNHSLGQTSDWMAEIYERWTAAHAVIIVTPVYWYQSPSPLKLMIDRLVCSDGGNPDPTTTHGKKPEEAKALELKGWDYPKHLAGRVYGLVVHGDVAGIEGSRRGLSDWLDWMGLIDAGTQARLDRFIGYYEPYATSHETLDADKAVQAEVRNVARAVAQAVKELRAGTLSQPDKGLSRPRPK
;
A
#
# COMPACT_ATOMS: atom_id res chain seq x y z
N MET A 1 -16.32 -16.51 -24.68
CA MET A 1 -15.58 -16.42 -23.40
C MET A 1 -14.11 -16.67 -23.68
N THR A 2 -13.20 -15.91 -23.07
CA THR A 2 -11.76 -16.11 -23.30
C THR A 2 -11.24 -17.27 -22.44
N GLU A 3 -10.45 -18.15 -23.03
CA GLU A 3 -9.90 -19.33 -22.36
C GLU A 3 -8.95 -18.94 -21.21
N VAL A 4 -9.00 -19.67 -20.10
CA VAL A 4 -8.11 -19.46 -18.95
C VAL A 4 -6.87 -20.34 -19.11
N ARG A 5 -5.70 -19.71 -19.11
CA ARG A 5 -4.41 -20.40 -19.26
C ARG A 5 -3.95 -20.96 -17.91
N LYS A 6 -3.48 -22.21 -17.90
CA LYS A 6 -3.01 -22.95 -16.71
C LYS A 6 -1.68 -23.65 -17.04
N GLY A 7 -0.92 -24.05 -16.01
CA GLY A 7 0.30 -24.88 -16.16
C GLY A 7 1.61 -24.31 -15.62
N GLN A 8 1.62 -23.07 -15.11
CA GLN A 8 2.85 -22.47 -14.56
C GLN A 8 3.19 -22.94 -13.14
N ALA A 9 2.18 -23.22 -12.30
CA ALA A 9 2.40 -23.59 -10.92
C ALA A 9 2.92 -25.05 -10.83
N PRO A 10 3.98 -25.31 -10.04
CA PRO A 10 4.41 -26.69 -9.77
C PRO A 10 3.39 -27.42 -8.91
N ALA A 11 3.59 -28.73 -8.72
CA ALA A 11 2.84 -29.51 -7.75
C ALA A 11 3.02 -28.96 -6.32
N THR A 12 2.06 -29.27 -5.45
CA THR A 12 2.16 -28.99 -4.00
C THR A 12 3.44 -29.60 -3.43
N LEU A 13 4.02 -28.94 -2.43
CA LEU A 13 5.23 -29.43 -1.77
C LEU A 13 5.04 -30.85 -1.24
N SER A 14 6.12 -31.63 -1.25
CA SER A 14 6.16 -32.90 -0.52
C SER A 14 6.14 -32.65 0.99
N ARG A 15 5.73 -33.68 1.76
CA ARG A 15 5.68 -33.63 3.22
C ARG A 15 7.03 -33.23 3.85
N THR A 16 8.12 -33.76 3.29
CA THR A 16 9.50 -33.48 3.73
C THR A 16 9.89 -32.03 3.48
N VAL A 17 9.66 -31.51 2.27
CA VAL A 17 10.05 -30.12 1.94
C VAL A 17 9.22 -29.11 2.74
N PHE A 18 7.95 -29.41 3.00
CA PHE A 18 7.13 -28.57 3.89
C PHE A 18 7.68 -28.57 5.32
N HIS A 19 8.01 -29.74 5.87
CA HIS A 19 8.61 -29.87 7.20
C HIS A 19 9.88 -29.03 7.32
N GLU A 20 10.80 -29.19 6.37
CA GLU A 20 12.06 -28.44 6.34
C GLU A 20 11.82 -26.92 6.38
N ARG A 21 10.87 -26.41 5.60
CA ARG A 21 10.52 -24.97 5.59
C ARG A 21 9.85 -24.52 6.89
N PHE A 22 8.94 -25.32 7.43
CA PHE A 22 8.24 -24.98 8.67
C PHE A 22 9.22 -24.90 9.85
N MET A 23 10.17 -25.83 9.94
CA MET A 23 11.14 -25.91 11.04
C MET A 23 12.17 -24.77 11.04
N GLN A 24 12.33 -24.03 9.93
CA GLN A 24 13.26 -22.89 9.86
C GLN A 24 12.98 -21.81 10.90
N SER A 25 11.71 -21.61 11.27
CA SER A 25 11.33 -20.65 12.31
C SER A 25 11.65 -21.12 13.74
N PHE A 26 12.05 -22.38 13.92
CA PHE A 26 12.24 -23.02 15.23
C PHE A 26 13.65 -23.60 15.43
N MET A 27 14.64 -23.10 14.69
CA MET A 27 16.01 -23.63 14.73
C MET A 27 16.76 -23.32 16.04
N ASP A 28 16.32 -22.33 16.82
CA ASP A 28 16.96 -21.98 18.09
C ASP A 28 16.97 -23.19 19.06
N PRO A 29 18.10 -23.50 19.72
CA PRO A 29 18.18 -24.57 20.70
C PRO A 29 17.15 -24.48 21.84
N ALA A 30 16.65 -23.29 22.16
CA ALA A 30 15.59 -23.10 23.15
C ALA A 30 14.29 -23.83 22.77
N PHE A 31 14.02 -24.05 21.48
CA PHE A 31 12.83 -24.78 21.02
C PHE A 31 12.94 -26.31 21.18
N ARG A 32 14.14 -26.87 21.45
CA ARG A 32 14.33 -28.33 21.50
C ARG A 32 13.49 -29.02 22.57
N ALA A 33 13.23 -28.33 23.70
CA ALA A 33 12.34 -28.82 24.74
C ALA A 33 10.90 -29.05 24.23
N GLU A 34 10.51 -28.36 23.15
CA GLU A 34 9.16 -28.36 22.59
C GLU A 34 9.05 -29.13 21.27
N ASP A 35 10.02 -29.96 20.91
CA ASP A 35 10.04 -30.68 19.62
C ASP A 35 8.77 -31.50 19.36
N GLN A 36 8.21 -32.14 20.40
CA GLN A 36 6.95 -32.87 20.27
C GLN A 36 5.75 -31.95 20.02
N ALA A 37 5.71 -30.78 20.66
CA ALA A 37 4.65 -29.80 20.46
C ALA A 37 4.73 -29.19 19.06
N ILE A 38 5.92 -28.80 18.63
CA ILE A 38 6.18 -28.25 17.30
C ILE A 38 5.77 -29.27 16.23
N SER A 39 6.10 -30.55 16.39
CA SER A 39 5.68 -31.61 15.47
C SER A 39 4.16 -31.72 15.34
N ARG A 40 3.40 -31.55 16.43
CA ARG A 40 1.92 -31.55 16.37
C ARG A 40 1.38 -30.32 15.65
N VAL A 41 1.94 -29.14 15.90
CA VAL A 41 1.53 -27.90 15.22
C VAL A 41 1.86 -27.96 13.73
N GLU A 42 3.03 -28.49 13.38
CA GLU A 42 3.47 -28.66 12.00
C GLU A 42 2.55 -29.60 11.20
N ALA A 43 2.07 -30.68 11.81
CA ALA A 43 1.08 -31.57 11.20
C ALA A 43 -0.23 -30.84 10.87
N ILE A 44 -0.72 -29.98 11.77
CA ILE A 44 -1.93 -29.17 11.53
C ILE A 44 -1.70 -28.14 10.41
N ALA A 45 -0.52 -27.52 10.38
CA ALA A 45 -0.13 -26.57 9.34
C ALA A 45 0.00 -27.26 7.97
N TRP A 46 0.52 -28.49 7.94
CA TRP A 46 0.58 -29.32 6.74
C TRP A 46 -0.81 -29.63 6.18
N ASP A 47 -1.75 -30.02 7.04
CA ASP A 47 -3.14 -30.29 6.62
C ASP A 47 -3.78 -29.02 6.06
N ALA A 48 -3.56 -27.86 6.71
CA ALA A 48 -4.06 -26.58 6.21
C ALA A 48 -3.47 -26.20 4.83
N TYR A 49 -2.20 -26.50 4.61
CA TYR A 49 -1.52 -26.31 3.32
C TYR A 49 -2.10 -27.22 2.23
N GLN A 50 -2.26 -28.51 2.51
CA GLN A 50 -2.81 -29.51 1.58
C GLN A 50 -4.26 -29.21 1.19
N GLU A 51 -5.09 -28.85 2.18
CA GLU A 51 -6.49 -28.49 1.96
C GLU A 51 -6.66 -27.08 1.34
N GLY A 52 -5.59 -26.28 1.27
CA GLY A 52 -5.64 -24.92 0.73
C GLY A 52 -6.51 -23.97 1.55
N ARG A 53 -6.54 -24.13 2.89
CA ARG A 53 -7.34 -23.32 3.84
C ARG A 53 -6.83 -21.87 3.93
N LYS A 54 -7.05 -21.09 2.86
CA LYS A 54 -6.61 -19.68 2.75
C LYS A 54 -7.25 -18.80 3.83
N SER A 55 -8.56 -18.93 4.01
CA SER A 55 -9.38 -18.11 4.91
C SER A 55 -10.15 -19.07 5.84
N PRO A 56 -9.59 -19.40 7.01
CA PRO A 56 -10.11 -20.49 7.84
C PRO A 56 -11.43 -20.14 8.52
N VAL A 57 -11.71 -18.85 8.73
CA VAL A 57 -12.95 -18.37 9.35
C VAL A 57 -13.76 -17.61 8.31
N THR A 58 -14.97 -18.10 8.06
CA THR A 58 -15.89 -17.51 7.08
C THR A 58 -17.29 -17.37 7.65
N ARG A 59 -18.09 -16.49 7.03
CA ARG A 59 -19.54 -16.40 7.23
C ARG A 59 -20.22 -16.06 5.91
N LYS A 60 -21.53 -16.30 5.85
CA LYS A 60 -22.36 -15.90 4.71
C LYS A 60 -22.25 -14.39 4.46
N ALA A 61 -22.07 -14.00 3.20
CA ALA A 61 -21.88 -12.61 2.78
C ALA A 61 -23.04 -11.72 3.24
N GLY A 62 -24.26 -12.22 3.16
CA GLY A 62 -25.47 -11.53 3.60
C GLY A 62 -26.04 -10.55 2.56
N PRO A 63 -27.13 -9.84 2.91
CA PRO A 63 -27.79 -8.91 2.00
C PRO A 63 -26.87 -7.80 1.49
N GLY A 64 -27.03 -7.40 0.23
CA GLY A 64 -26.22 -6.35 -0.42
C GLY A 64 -25.04 -6.88 -1.26
N TYR A 65 -24.71 -8.16 -1.13
CA TYR A 65 -23.79 -8.87 -2.03
C TYR A 65 -24.56 -9.57 -3.16
N ALA A 66 -23.93 -9.75 -4.31
CA ALA A 66 -24.52 -10.42 -5.47
C ALA A 66 -24.89 -11.89 -5.20
N ASP A 67 -24.10 -12.60 -4.39
CA ASP A 67 -24.47 -13.89 -3.80
C ASP A 67 -24.41 -13.80 -2.26
N PRO A 68 -25.55 -13.55 -1.60
CA PRO A 68 -25.64 -13.49 -0.14
C PRO A 68 -25.28 -14.79 0.59
N ALA A 69 -25.34 -15.94 -0.10
CA ALA A 69 -25.08 -17.26 0.48
C ALA A 69 -23.62 -17.70 0.33
N TYR A 70 -22.79 -16.94 -0.37
CA TYR A 70 -21.36 -17.21 -0.51
C TYR A 70 -20.63 -17.03 0.84
N ASP A 71 -19.71 -17.95 1.15
CA ASP A 71 -18.88 -17.88 2.36
C ASP A 71 -17.70 -16.91 2.14
N LEU A 72 -17.74 -15.76 2.81
CA LEU A 72 -16.68 -14.75 2.78
C LEU A 72 -15.81 -14.82 4.03
N SER A 73 -14.53 -14.50 3.85
CA SER A 73 -13.58 -14.34 4.96
C SER A 73 -14.06 -13.25 5.91
N VAL A 74 -14.12 -13.56 7.21
CA VAL A 74 -14.45 -12.59 8.26
C VAL A 74 -13.42 -11.45 8.27
N GLU A 75 -12.12 -11.76 8.16
CA GLU A 75 -11.05 -10.74 8.13
C GLU A 75 -11.21 -9.76 6.95
N TRP A 76 -11.67 -10.26 5.79
CA TRP A 76 -11.92 -9.41 4.64
C TRP A 76 -13.14 -8.49 4.85
N LEU A 77 -14.21 -9.02 5.46
CA LEU A 77 -15.39 -8.24 5.80
C LEU A 77 -15.06 -7.14 6.80
N ASP A 78 -14.27 -7.45 7.83
CA ASP A 78 -13.85 -6.47 8.83
C ASP A 78 -13.00 -5.36 8.20
N THR A 79 -12.04 -5.73 7.33
CA THR A 79 -11.24 -4.74 6.59
C THR A 79 -12.12 -3.87 5.69
N LYS A 80 -13.08 -4.45 4.97
CA LYS A 80 -14.02 -3.70 4.12
C LYS A 80 -14.84 -2.72 4.96
N GLN A 81 -15.32 -3.13 6.12
CA GLN A 81 -16.08 -2.27 7.02
C GLN A 81 -15.27 -1.06 7.50
N GLN A 82 -13.98 -1.24 7.86
CA GLN A 82 -13.12 -0.12 8.25
C GLN A 82 -12.89 0.85 7.09
N ILE A 83 -12.66 0.33 5.88
CA ILE A 83 -12.52 1.16 4.68
C ILE A 83 -13.81 1.93 4.38
N GLU A 84 -14.98 1.30 4.47
CA GLU A 84 -16.27 1.98 4.25
C GLU A 84 -16.50 3.10 5.28
N LYS A 85 -16.16 2.85 6.55
CA LYS A 85 -16.21 3.87 7.61
C LYS A 85 -15.24 5.02 7.33
N ALA A 86 -14.00 4.73 6.94
CA ALA A 86 -13.01 5.73 6.57
C ALA A 86 -13.46 6.56 5.36
N GLN A 87 -14.06 5.91 4.36
CA GLN A 87 -14.59 6.57 3.16
C GLN A 87 -15.80 7.46 3.47
N ALA A 88 -16.67 7.04 4.37
CA ALA A 88 -17.79 7.84 4.84
C ALA A 88 -17.30 9.09 5.59
N ALA A 89 -16.33 8.93 6.49
CA ALA A 89 -15.72 10.04 7.22
C ALA A 89 -15.00 11.02 6.27
N TRP A 90 -14.28 10.52 5.26
CA TRP A 90 -13.63 11.34 4.25
C TRP A 90 -14.63 12.21 3.45
N LYS A 91 -15.82 11.69 3.15
CA LYS A 91 -16.85 12.43 2.40
C LYS A 91 -17.54 13.53 3.22
N GLU A 92 -17.51 13.44 4.55
CA GLU A 92 -18.23 14.35 5.44
C GLU A 92 -17.47 15.68 5.61
N PRO A 93 -18.02 16.85 5.23
CA PRO A 93 -17.37 18.14 5.39
C PRO A 93 -17.05 18.53 6.84
N ALA A 94 -17.80 18.00 7.82
CA ALA A 94 -17.56 18.29 9.24
C ALA A 94 -16.36 17.54 9.84
N THR A 95 -15.84 16.49 9.19
CA THR A 95 -14.68 15.75 9.72
C THR A 95 -13.38 16.52 9.56
N PRO A 96 -12.39 16.29 10.43
CA PRO A 96 -11.07 16.87 10.26
C PRO A 96 -10.44 16.45 8.93
N SER A 97 -9.71 17.38 8.33
CA SER A 97 -8.89 17.08 7.16
C SER A 97 -7.67 16.27 7.59
N ARG A 98 -7.26 15.29 6.77
CA ARG A 98 -6.23 14.31 7.12
C ARG A 98 -5.15 14.24 6.05
N VAL A 99 -3.89 14.27 6.44
CA VAL A 99 -2.74 14.07 5.57
C VAL A 99 -1.95 12.85 6.02
N LEU A 100 -1.75 11.90 5.11
CA LEU A 100 -0.91 10.73 5.32
C LEU A 100 0.51 11.01 4.81
N LEU A 101 1.49 11.03 5.70
CA LEU A 101 2.91 11.10 5.38
C LEU A 101 3.47 9.69 5.26
N VAL A 102 4.00 9.31 4.11
CA VAL A 102 4.63 8.01 3.88
C VAL A 102 6.14 8.17 3.89
N CYS A 103 6.82 7.58 4.89
CA CYS A 103 8.26 7.40 4.85
C CYS A 103 8.58 6.17 3.98
N GLY A 104 9.06 6.41 2.77
CA GLY A 104 9.38 5.37 1.78
C GLY A 104 10.73 4.69 1.99
N SER A 105 11.50 5.08 3.02
CA SER A 105 12.79 4.46 3.30
C SER A 105 12.62 3.06 3.89
N SER A 106 13.51 2.14 3.53
CA SER A 106 13.56 0.79 4.11
C SER A 106 14.50 0.68 5.30
N ARG A 107 14.96 1.80 5.88
CA ARG A 107 15.94 1.78 6.97
C ARG A 107 15.50 2.69 8.11
N ASN A 108 15.85 2.28 9.32
CA ASN A 108 15.79 3.06 10.56
C ASN A 108 16.95 2.63 11.48
N ASP A 109 17.01 3.23 12.67
CA ASP A 109 18.01 2.99 13.71
C ASP A 109 17.68 1.83 14.66
N GLY A 110 16.51 1.21 14.53
CA GLY A 110 16.11 0.05 15.33
C GLY A 110 16.80 -1.26 14.93
N THR A 111 17.30 -1.34 13.69
CA THR A 111 18.05 -2.50 13.16
C THR A 111 19.22 -2.02 12.30
N CYS A 112 19.78 -2.88 11.43
CA CYS A 112 20.71 -2.43 10.41
C CYS A 112 20.07 -1.31 9.57
N PRO A 113 20.76 -0.17 9.35
CA PRO A 113 22.16 0.10 9.67
C PRO A 113 22.43 0.92 10.94
N GLY A 114 21.45 1.09 11.83
CA GLY A 114 21.64 1.74 13.14
C GLY A 114 21.59 3.26 13.10
N GLU A 115 20.98 3.84 12.05
CA GLU A 115 20.86 5.28 11.88
C GLU A 115 19.53 5.63 11.17
N ILE A 116 18.87 6.69 11.63
CA ILE A 116 17.63 7.19 11.03
C ILE A 116 17.82 7.53 9.56
N SER A 117 16.78 7.38 8.74
CA SER A 117 16.87 7.75 7.32
C SER A 117 16.74 9.26 7.08
N LYS A 118 17.39 9.79 6.04
CA LYS A 118 17.14 11.16 5.55
C LYS A 118 15.66 11.41 5.24
N SER A 119 14.95 10.41 4.71
CA SER A 119 13.50 10.48 4.49
C SER A 119 12.72 10.70 5.78
N PHE A 120 13.04 9.98 6.86
CA PHE A 120 12.36 10.17 8.14
C PHE A 120 12.54 11.60 8.65
N ARG A 121 13.74 12.17 8.53
CA ARG A 121 14.01 13.57 8.89
C ARG A 121 13.17 14.56 8.08
N MET A 122 13.04 14.31 6.78
CA MET A 122 12.20 15.11 5.88
C MET A 122 10.70 14.97 6.18
N VAL A 123 10.24 13.75 6.53
CA VAL A 123 8.87 13.50 7.02
C VAL A 123 8.61 14.31 8.28
N GLU A 124 9.53 14.37 9.22
CA GLU A 124 9.38 15.17 10.43
C GLU A 124 9.27 16.67 10.14
N TRP A 125 10.03 17.20 9.18
CA TRP A 125 9.87 18.60 8.75
C TRP A 125 8.51 18.87 8.11
N ALA A 126 8.02 17.94 7.28
CA ALA A 126 6.69 18.03 6.68
C ALA A 126 5.61 17.95 7.76
N ARG A 127 5.73 17.01 8.71
CA ARG A 127 4.82 16.85 9.85
C ARG A 127 4.71 18.10 10.69
N GLN A 128 5.85 18.66 11.11
CA GLN A 128 5.91 19.91 11.87
C GLN A 128 5.27 21.07 11.10
N THR A 129 5.49 21.14 9.78
CA THR A 129 4.91 22.19 8.94
C THR A 129 3.40 22.07 8.88
N LEU A 130 2.87 20.87 8.61
CA LEU A 130 1.42 20.62 8.57
C LEU A 130 0.75 20.88 9.93
N GLN A 131 1.40 20.54 11.03
CA GLN A 131 0.89 20.79 12.39
C GLN A 131 0.90 22.27 12.77
N ALA A 132 1.75 23.09 12.12
CA ALA A 132 1.81 24.53 12.33
C ALA A 132 0.85 25.32 11.43
N GLU A 133 0.18 24.67 10.47
CA GLU A 133 -0.80 25.32 9.61
C GLU A 133 -2.03 25.76 10.43
N PRO A 134 -2.64 26.93 10.13
CA PRO A 134 -3.85 27.38 10.81
C PRO A 134 -5.05 26.43 10.64
N LEU A 135 -5.03 25.62 9.58
CA LEU A 135 -5.99 24.55 9.39
C LEU A 135 -5.58 23.38 10.29
N ALA A 136 -6.43 23.01 11.25
CA ALA A 136 -6.20 21.81 12.06
C ALA A 136 -6.25 20.56 11.16
N LEU A 137 -5.07 20.07 10.78
CA LEU A 137 -4.88 18.85 10.01
C LEU A 137 -4.53 17.69 10.95
N GLU A 138 -5.24 16.58 10.80
CA GLU A 138 -4.77 15.31 11.35
C GLU A 138 -3.61 14.80 10.49
N VAL A 139 -2.43 14.68 11.09
CA VAL A 139 -1.24 14.20 10.39
C VAL A 139 -0.93 12.79 10.85
N ASP A 140 -0.98 11.86 9.91
CA ASP A 140 -0.73 10.44 10.12
C ASP A 140 0.61 10.05 9.45
N VAL A 141 1.45 9.25 10.11
CA VAL A 141 2.78 8.86 9.58
C VAL A 141 2.84 7.36 9.35
N LEU A 142 2.95 6.95 8.09
CA LEU A 142 3.17 5.56 7.66
C LEU A 142 4.66 5.34 7.41
N ASP A 143 5.35 4.74 8.38
CA ASP A 143 6.76 4.41 8.25
C ASP A 143 6.97 3.00 7.69
N LEU A 144 7.36 2.91 6.42
CA LEU A 144 7.57 1.62 5.76
C LEU A 144 8.89 0.94 6.16
N SER A 145 9.77 1.62 6.89
CA SER A 145 10.98 1.00 7.45
C SER A 145 10.64 -0.05 8.52
N LEU A 146 9.44 0.00 9.09
CA LEU A 146 8.97 -1.01 10.05
C LEU A 146 8.89 -2.42 9.45
N LEU A 147 8.76 -2.55 8.12
CA LEU A 147 8.80 -3.85 7.45
C LEU A 147 10.15 -4.55 7.55
N THR A 148 11.23 -3.80 7.79
CA THR A 148 12.59 -4.34 7.93
C THR A 148 13.06 -4.40 9.37
N SER A 149 12.36 -3.74 10.31
CA SER A 149 12.76 -3.65 11.72
C SER A 149 11.78 -4.29 12.70
N SER A 150 10.59 -4.71 12.25
CA SER A 150 9.57 -5.31 13.13
C SER A 150 9.52 -6.82 12.95
N TYR A 151 9.28 -7.53 14.06
CA TYR A 151 9.05 -8.96 14.01
C TYR A 151 7.74 -9.27 13.28
N HIS A 152 7.82 -10.09 12.22
CA HIS A 152 6.66 -10.66 11.54
C HIS A 152 5.63 -9.63 11.06
N LEU A 153 6.10 -8.52 10.47
CA LEU A 153 5.28 -7.53 9.78
C LEU A 153 5.72 -7.45 8.31
N ASN A 154 4.83 -7.73 7.37
CA ASN A 154 5.15 -7.85 5.95
C ASN A 154 4.13 -7.13 5.07
N ILE A 155 4.55 -6.71 3.89
CA ILE A 155 3.63 -6.52 2.75
C ILE A 155 3.98 -7.61 1.74
N HIS A 156 3.11 -8.60 1.57
CA HIS A 156 3.38 -9.64 0.59
C HIS A 156 3.20 -9.10 -0.85
N PRO A 157 3.99 -9.58 -1.83
CA PRO A 157 3.93 -9.08 -3.21
C PRO A 157 2.54 -9.20 -3.83
N CYS A 158 2.14 -8.24 -4.66
CA CYS A 158 0.87 -8.33 -5.38
C CYS A 158 0.88 -9.54 -6.34
N LYS A 159 -0.22 -10.31 -6.37
CA LYS A 159 -0.39 -11.45 -7.28
C LYS A 159 -0.81 -11.05 -8.70
N GLY A 160 -1.01 -9.76 -8.97
CA GLY A 160 -1.34 -9.26 -10.31
C GLY A 160 -2.70 -9.74 -10.85
N CYS A 161 -3.71 -9.92 -9.98
CA CYS A 161 -5.03 -10.41 -10.41
C CYS A 161 -5.67 -9.58 -11.53
N VAL A 162 -5.42 -8.26 -11.53
CA VAL A 162 -5.85 -7.32 -12.56
C VAL A 162 -5.37 -7.71 -13.97
N SER A 163 -4.20 -8.35 -14.09
CA SER A 163 -3.64 -8.80 -15.37
C SER A 163 -4.41 -9.99 -15.96
N THR A 164 -5.31 -10.61 -15.20
CA THR A 164 -6.26 -11.61 -15.71
C THR A 164 -7.58 -10.97 -16.13
N ALA A 165 -8.15 -10.15 -15.24
CA ALA A 165 -9.31 -9.30 -15.47
C ALA A 165 -9.44 -8.32 -14.29
N MET A 166 -9.83 -7.07 -14.52
CA MET A 166 -9.96 -6.08 -13.43
C MET A 166 -10.87 -6.56 -12.28
N PRO A 167 -12.05 -7.17 -12.52
CA PRO A 167 -12.92 -7.64 -11.45
C PRO A 167 -12.35 -8.80 -10.62
N LEU A 168 -11.29 -9.47 -11.10
CA LEU A 168 -10.58 -10.48 -10.32
C LEU A 168 -9.70 -9.85 -9.25
N CYS A 169 -9.32 -8.58 -9.41
CA CYS A 169 -8.71 -7.77 -8.34
C CYS A 169 -9.84 -7.31 -7.43
N HIS A 170 -9.77 -7.55 -6.11
CA HIS A 170 -10.85 -7.14 -5.19
C HIS A 170 -10.42 -5.92 -4.39
N TRP A 171 -11.37 -5.08 -4.00
CA TRP A 171 -11.17 -3.95 -3.09
C TRP A 171 -11.96 -4.15 -1.78
N PRO A 172 -11.31 -4.28 -0.61
CA PRO A 172 -9.87 -4.48 -0.43
C PRO A 172 -9.38 -5.81 -1.01
N CYS A 173 -8.06 -5.96 -1.15
CA CYS A 173 -7.47 -7.17 -1.73
C CYS A 173 -7.79 -8.42 -0.88
N SER A 174 -8.41 -9.44 -1.48
CA SER A 174 -8.75 -10.71 -0.82
C SER A 174 -7.74 -11.84 -1.08
N CYS A 175 -6.55 -11.52 -1.57
CA CYS A 175 -5.45 -12.47 -1.77
C CYS A 175 -4.72 -12.80 -0.47
N TYR A 176 -4.90 -11.93 0.54
CA TYR A 176 -4.22 -11.93 1.84
C TYR A 176 -5.23 -11.60 2.95
N PRO A 177 -4.96 -12.02 4.19
CA PRO A 177 -3.94 -13.01 4.53
C PRO A 177 -4.22 -14.37 3.87
N ASN A 178 -3.16 -15.15 3.64
CA ASN A 178 -3.29 -16.52 3.18
C ASN A 178 -2.69 -17.45 4.23
N HIS A 179 -3.58 -17.98 5.08
CA HIS A 179 -3.21 -18.79 6.24
C HIS A 179 -2.54 -20.10 5.85
N SER A 180 -2.99 -20.75 4.77
CA SER A 180 -2.38 -21.99 4.27
C SER A 180 -0.95 -21.81 3.74
N LEU A 181 -0.54 -20.57 3.39
CA LEU A 181 0.81 -20.25 2.91
C LEU A 181 1.67 -19.51 3.94
N GLY A 182 1.20 -19.37 5.19
CA GLY A 182 1.91 -18.60 6.22
C GLY A 182 2.00 -17.09 5.93
N GLN A 183 1.13 -16.56 5.06
CA GLN A 183 1.11 -15.15 4.67
C GLN A 183 0.15 -14.35 5.57
N THR A 184 0.30 -14.51 6.88
CA THR A 184 -0.60 -13.96 7.90
C THR A 184 -0.14 -12.62 8.47
N SER A 185 1.12 -12.25 8.23
CA SER A 185 1.74 -10.99 8.68
C SER A 185 1.48 -9.79 7.76
N ASP A 186 0.44 -9.84 6.92
CA ASP A 186 0.19 -8.81 5.89
C ASP A 186 -0.35 -7.50 6.50
N TRP A 187 0.37 -6.40 6.29
CA TRP A 187 0.04 -5.09 6.88
C TRP A 187 -0.93 -4.25 6.02
N MET A 188 -1.36 -4.75 4.85
CA MET A 188 -2.10 -3.92 3.91
C MET A 188 -3.51 -3.53 4.38
N ALA A 189 -4.14 -4.30 5.27
CA ALA A 189 -5.49 -3.99 5.76
C ALA A 189 -5.54 -2.59 6.40
N GLU A 190 -4.61 -2.31 7.31
CA GLU A 190 -4.46 -0.98 7.94
C GLU A 190 -4.05 0.09 6.93
N ILE A 191 -3.15 -0.23 6.00
CA ILE A 191 -2.70 0.72 4.98
C ILE A 191 -3.87 1.14 4.08
N TYR A 192 -4.74 0.23 3.66
CA TYR A 192 -5.93 0.57 2.87
C TYR A 192 -6.86 1.52 3.61
N GLU A 193 -7.10 1.29 4.90
CA GLU A 193 -7.91 2.20 5.73
C GLU A 193 -7.28 3.60 5.79
N ARG A 194 -5.97 3.68 6.07
CA ARG A 194 -5.24 4.95 6.21
C ARG A 194 -5.22 5.76 4.91
N TRP A 195 -4.98 5.10 3.78
CA TRP A 195 -5.11 5.73 2.45
C TRP A 195 -6.54 6.19 2.17
N THR A 196 -7.54 5.41 2.61
CA THR A 196 -8.95 5.77 2.44
C THR A 196 -9.34 6.97 3.31
N ALA A 197 -8.84 7.07 4.54
CA ALA A 197 -9.12 8.20 5.43
C ALA A 197 -8.43 9.50 5.00
N ALA A 198 -7.33 9.41 4.26
CA ALA A 198 -6.51 10.56 3.88
C ALA A 198 -7.20 11.46 2.84
N HIS A 199 -7.18 12.77 3.06
CA HIS A 199 -7.52 13.79 2.07
C HIS A 199 -6.33 14.14 1.18
N ALA A 200 -5.12 13.99 1.71
CA ALA A 200 -3.90 14.02 0.92
C ALA A 200 -2.86 13.01 1.39
N VAL A 201 -1.95 12.64 0.48
CA VAL A 201 -0.79 11.80 0.77
C VAL A 201 0.49 12.52 0.37
N ILE A 202 1.49 12.53 1.24
CA ILE A 202 2.85 12.98 0.89
C ILE A 202 3.79 11.79 0.97
N ILE A 203 4.42 11.42 -0.15
CA ILE A 203 5.40 10.33 -0.18
C ILE A 203 6.80 10.94 -0.14
N VAL A 204 7.58 10.57 0.88
CA VAL A 204 8.97 10.99 1.05
C VAL A 204 9.87 9.78 0.90
N THR A 205 10.64 9.68 -0.17
CA THR A 205 11.36 8.45 -0.53
C THR A 205 12.77 8.72 -1.02
N PRO A 206 13.76 7.87 -0.65
CA PRO A 206 15.01 7.82 -1.41
C PRO A 206 14.77 7.13 -2.76
N VAL A 207 15.79 7.10 -3.61
CA VAL A 207 15.85 6.26 -4.81
C VAL A 207 16.83 5.11 -4.61
N TYR A 208 16.40 3.88 -4.90
CA TYR A 208 17.26 2.70 -4.96
C TYR A 208 17.35 2.21 -6.40
N TRP A 209 18.55 2.25 -6.99
CA TRP A 209 18.79 1.79 -8.35
C TRP A 209 17.75 2.30 -9.38
N TYR A 210 17.54 3.62 -9.42
CA TYR A 210 16.56 4.27 -10.32
C TYR A 210 15.09 3.90 -10.07
N GLN A 211 14.76 3.32 -8.91
CA GLN A 211 13.41 2.86 -8.57
C GLN A 211 13.02 3.20 -7.13
N SER A 212 11.72 3.06 -6.83
CA SER A 212 11.22 3.10 -5.45
C SER A 212 11.82 1.98 -4.61
N PRO A 213 12.15 2.22 -3.32
CA PRO A 213 12.58 1.16 -2.40
C PRO A 213 11.56 0.02 -2.31
N SER A 214 12.02 -1.20 -2.08
CA SER A 214 11.16 -2.39 -2.08
C SER A 214 9.94 -2.29 -1.16
N PRO A 215 10.04 -1.80 0.10
CA PRO A 215 8.85 -1.56 0.95
C PRO A 215 7.80 -0.65 0.31
N LEU A 216 8.24 0.47 -0.26
CA LEU A 216 7.37 1.40 -0.98
C LEU A 216 6.76 0.74 -2.21
N LYS A 217 7.57 0.03 -3.00
CA LYS A 217 7.10 -0.67 -4.21
C LYS A 217 6.07 -1.75 -3.91
N LEU A 218 6.23 -2.50 -2.82
CA LEU A 218 5.26 -3.50 -2.36
C LEU A 218 3.91 -2.85 -2.02
N MET A 219 3.92 -1.71 -1.31
CA MET A 219 2.70 -0.94 -1.04
C MET A 219 2.05 -0.46 -2.34
N ILE A 220 2.83 0.15 -3.24
CA ILE A 220 2.36 0.62 -4.56
C ILE A 220 1.66 -0.50 -5.33
N ASP A 221 2.32 -1.65 -5.46
CA ASP A 221 1.80 -2.79 -6.24
C ASP A 221 0.53 -3.38 -5.63
N ARG A 222 0.39 -3.31 -4.30
CA ARG A 222 -0.80 -3.78 -3.60
C ARG A 222 -1.96 -2.79 -3.66
N LEU A 223 -1.69 -1.50 -3.83
CA LEU A 223 -2.70 -0.47 -4.10
C LEU A 223 -3.29 -0.53 -5.51
N VAL A 224 -2.81 -1.39 -6.42
CA VAL A 224 -3.47 -1.61 -7.72
C VAL A 224 -4.96 -1.97 -7.60
N CYS A 225 -5.36 -2.57 -6.46
CA CYS A 225 -6.76 -2.88 -6.20
C CYS A 225 -7.66 -1.64 -6.00
N SER A 226 -7.12 -0.47 -5.64
CA SER A 226 -7.92 0.76 -5.59
C SER A 226 -8.15 1.40 -6.96
N ASP A 227 -7.47 1.00 -8.03
CA ASP A 227 -7.68 1.59 -9.38
C ASP A 227 -9.04 1.19 -9.93
N GLY A 228 -9.37 -0.09 -9.84
CA GLY A 228 -10.65 -0.59 -10.33
C GLY A 228 -11.10 -1.89 -9.69
N GLY A 229 -10.55 -2.28 -8.53
CA GLY A 229 -10.86 -3.56 -7.92
C GLY A 229 -12.35 -3.72 -7.59
N ASN A 230 -12.83 -4.95 -7.67
CA ASN A 230 -14.18 -5.34 -7.37
C ASN A 230 -14.49 -5.30 -5.86
N PRO A 231 -15.43 -4.45 -5.40
CA PRO A 231 -15.81 -4.37 -3.98
C PRO A 231 -16.71 -5.51 -3.51
N ASP A 232 -17.12 -6.40 -4.42
CA ASP A 232 -17.98 -7.56 -4.16
C ASP A 232 -17.34 -8.85 -4.70
N PRO A 233 -16.55 -9.58 -3.88
CA PRO A 233 -15.96 -10.85 -4.25
C PRO A 233 -16.96 -11.94 -4.64
N THR A 234 -18.25 -11.80 -4.31
CA THR A 234 -19.28 -12.81 -4.59
C THR A 234 -19.69 -12.80 -6.06
N THR A 235 -19.54 -11.65 -6.75
CA THR A 235 -19.79 -11.54 -8.20
C THR A 235 -18.87 -12.41 -9.06
N THR A 236 -17.73 -12.85 -8.51
CA THR A 236 -16.77 -13.76 -9.14
C THR A 236 -16.53 -15.02 -8.29
N HIS A 237 -17.40 -15.27 -7.30
CA HIS A 237 -17.32 -16.34 -6.29
C HIS A 237 -15.87 -16.59 -5.82
N GLY A 238 -15.24 -15.52 -5.33
CA GLY A 238 -13.83 -15.49 -4.99
C GLY A 238 -12.95 -15.17 -6.20
N LYS A 239 -11.90 -15.94 -6.42
CA LYS A 239 -10.88 -15.68 -7.45
C LYS A 239 -11.06 -16.57 -8.68
N LYS A 240 -12.29 -16.70 -9.21
CA LYS A 240 -12.54 -17.46 -10.44
C LYS A 240 -12.28 -16.60 -11.70
N PRO A 241 -11.26 -16.92 -12.51
CA PRO A 241 -10.90 -16.12 -13.67
C PRO A 241 -11.99 -16.03 -14.73
N GLU A 242 -12.73 -17.10 -14.99
CA GLU A 242 -13.77 -17.18 -16.02
C GLU A 242 -14.90 -16.19 -15.75
N GLU A 243 -15.36 -16.13 -14.49
CA GLU A 243 -16.43 -15.23 -14.07
C GLU A 243 -15.97 -13.77 -14.09
N ALA A 244 -14.75 -13.48 -13.62
CA ALA A 244 -14.18 -12.13 -13.66
C ALA A 244 -14.01 -11.61 -15.09
N LYS A 245 -13.54 -12.44 -16.01
CA LYS A 245 -13.44 -12.11 -17.44
C LYS A 245 -14.82 -11.86 -18.05
N ALA A 246 -15.80 -12.69 -17.72
CA ALA A 246 -17.17 -12.51 -18.20
C ALA A 246 -17.78 -11.21 -17.66
N LEU A 247 -17.48 -10.84 -16.41
CA LEU A 247 -17.92 -9.59 -15.79
C LEU A 247 -17.26 -8.37 -16.46
N GLU A 248 -15.95 -8.41 -16.70
CA GLU A 248 -15.25 -7.29 -17.37
C GLU A 248 -15.75 -7.05 -18.79
N LEU A 249 -16.01 -8.12 -19.56
CA LEU A 249 -16.52 -8.03 -20.93
C LEU A 249 -17.95 -7.49 -21.02
N LYS A 250 -18.72 -7.48 -19.92
CA LYS A 250 -20.03 -6.81 -19.86
C LYS A 250 -19.92 -5.28 -19.72
N GLY A 251 -18.71 -4.76 -19.51
CA GLY A 251 -18.43 -3.36 -19.23
C GLY A 251 -18.14 -3.17 -17.75
N TRP A 252 -16.86 -3.19 -17.40
CA TRP A 252 -16.38 -2.76 -16.07
C TRP A 252 -16.14 -1.25 -16.06
N ASP A 253 -16.49 -0.60 -14.96
CA ASP A 253 -16.52 0.86 -14.84
C ASP A 253 -15.23 1.48 -14.28
N TYR A 254 -14.33 0.67 -13.72
CA TYR A 254 -13.03 1.10 -13.18
C TYR A 254 -13.18 2.24 -12.14
N PRO A 255 -13.73 1.95 -10.95
CA PRO A 255 -14.26 2.95 -10.03
C PRO A 255 -13.25 3.93 -9.40
N LYS A 256 -11.94 3.65 -9.44
CA LYS A 256 -10.87 4.45 -8.79
C LYS A 256 -11.21 4.83 -7.35
N HIS A 257 -11.26 3.82 -6.48
CA HIS A 257 -11.70 3.92 -5.08
C HIS A 257 -11.01 5.01 -4.26
N LEU A 258 -9.79 5.42 -4.65
CA LEU A 258 -9.03 6.47 -3.96
C LEU A 258 -9.02 7.83 -4.67
N ALA A 259 -9.75 8.00 -5.78
CA ALA A 259 -9.77 9.24 -6.55
C ALA A 259 -10.22 10.47 -5.73
N GLY A 260 -9.76 11.64 -6.14
CA GLY A 260 -10.10 12.93 -5.52
C GLY A 260 -9.26 13.30 -4.31
N ARG A 261 -8.23 12.52 -3.96
CA ARG A 261 -7.24 12.87 -2.92
C ARG A 261 -6.11 13.68 -3.53
N VAL A 262 -5.53 14.58 -2.74
CA VAL A 262 -4.38 15.38 -3.16
C VAL A 262 -3.07 14.62 -2.91
N TYR A 263 -2.02 14.90 -3.67
CA TYR A 263 -0.69 14.35 -3.37
C TYR A 263 0.46 15.37 -3.43
N GLY A 264 1.51 15.04 -2.68
CA GLY A 264 2.85 15.62 -2.77
C GLY A 264 3.92 14.53 -2.79
N LEU A 265 5.09 14.85 -3.34
CA LEU A 265 6.24 13.97 -3.50
C LEU A 265 7.52 14.70 -3.07
N VAL A 266 8.32 14.01 -2.27
CA VAL A 266 9.72 14.36 -1.99
C VAL A 266 10.57 13.16 -2.36
N VAL A 267 11.25 13.25 -3.49
CA VAL A 267 12.19 12.22 -3.94
C VAL A 267 13.60 12.74 -3.71
N HIS A 268 14.44 11.95 -3.05
CA HIS A 268 15.85 12.31 -2.89
C HIS A 268 16.77 11.16 -3.26
N GLY A 269 18.01 11.51 -3.54
CA GLY A 269 19.08 10.57 -3.84
C GLY A 269 20.42 11.26 -3.76
N ASP A 270 21.49 10.55 -4.06
CA ASP A 270 22.84 11.08 -3.87
C ASP A 270 23.53 11.40 -5.22
N VAL A 271 23.18 10.69 -6.30
CA VAL A 271 23.86 10.83 -7.61
C VAL A 271 22.94 10.76 -8.83
N ALA A 272 21.97 9.84 -8.87
CA ALA A 272 21.11 9.65 -10.03
C ALA A 272 19.73 9.04 -9.70
N GLY A 273 18.79 9.18 -10.64
CA GLY A 273 17.52 8.45 -10.65
C GLY A 273 16.34 9.14 -9.97
N ILE A 274 16.54 10.35 -9.42
CA ILE A 274 15.50 11.11 -8.70
C ILE A 274 14.39 11.58 -9.63
N GLU A 275 14.72 12.06 -10.83
CA GLU A 275 13.73 12.64 -11.75
C GLU A 275 12.86 11.55 -12.38
N GLY A 276 13.46 10.42 -12.74
CA GLY A 276 12.74 9.25 -13.26
C GLY A 276 11.78 8.68 -12.22
N SER A 277 12.24 8.54 -10.98
CA SER A 277 11.43 8.04 -9.87
C SER A 277 10.29 8.99 -9.53
N ARG A 278 10.54 10.31 -9.47
CA ARG A 278 9.48 11.30 -9.23
C ARG A 278 8.42 11.28 -10.33
N ARG A 279 8.82 11.21 -11.61
CA ARG A 279 7.87 11.10 -12.73
C ARG A 279 7.03 9.83 -12.62
N GLY A 280 7.65 8.66 -12.42
CA GLY A 280 6.90 7.41 -12.29
C GLY A 280 5.92 7.38 -11.12
N LEU A 281 6.28 7.99 -9.98
CA LEU A 281 5.37 8.16 -8.84
C LEU A 281 4.22 9.13 -9.15
N SER A 282 4.50 10.24 -9.85
CA SER A 282 3.47 11.20 -10.26
C SER A 282 2.48 10.53 -11.21
N ASP A 283 2.98 9.87 -12.26
CA ASP A 283 2.16 9.19 -13.26
C ASP A 283 1.26 8.11 -12.63
N TRP A 284 1.78 7.37 -11.63
CA TRP A 284 0.98 6.42 -10.87
C TRP A 284 -0.14 7.08 -10.08
N LEU A 285 0.13 8.17 -9.36
CA LEU A 285 -0.88 8.86 -8.54
C LEU A 285 -1.94 9.55 -9.42
N ASP A 286 -1.53 10.18 -10.51
CA ASP A 286 -2.41 10.78 -11.52
C ASP A 286 -3.31 9.70 -12.16
N TRP A 287 -2.73 8.53 -12.46
CA TRP A 287 -3.49 7.38 -12.98
C TRP A 287 -4.59 6.95 -12.02
N MET A 288 -4.28 6.83 -10.73
CA MET A 288 -5.21 6.48 -9.66
C MET A 288 -6.28 7.55 -9.39
N GLY A 289 -6.20 8.72 -10.04
CA GLY A 289 -7.15 9.82 -9.89
C GLY A 289 -6.87 10.73 -8.70
N LEU A 290 -5.63 10.73 -8.19
CA LEU A 290 -5.20 11.75 -7.24
C LEU A 290 -4.83 13.05 -7.97
N ILE A 291 -4.84 14.16 -7.23
CA ILE A 291 -4.67 15.52 -7.75
C ILE A 291 -3.34 16.07 -7.24
N ASP A 292 -2.47 16.54 -8.13
CA ASP A 292 -1.19 17.12 -7.70
C ASP A 292 -1.42 18.46 -6.98
N ALA A 293 -0.72 18.69 -5.87
CA ALA A 293 -0.76 19.97 -5.15
C ALA A 293 0.08 21.08 -5.83
N GLY A 294 0.31 20.97 -7.15
CA GLY A 294 1.08 21.91 -7.95
C GLY A 294 2.57 21.59 -8.04
N THR A 295 3.30 22.40 -8.82
CA THR A 295 4.71 22.18 -9.16
C THR A 295 5.63 22.07 -7.94
N GLN A 296 5.43 22.92 -6.93
CA GLN A 296 6.25 22.90 -5.71
C GLN A 296 5.99 21.67 -4.83
N ALA A 297 4.89 20.95 -5.05
CA ALA A 297 4.59 19.72 -4.32
C ALA A 297 5.24 18.48 -4.91
N ARG A 298 5.96 18.58 -6.05
CA ARG A 298 6.64 17.46 -6.71
C ARG A 298 8.15 17.72 -6.73
N LEU A 299 8.79 17.47 -5.61
CA LEU A 299 10.22 17.75 -5.38
C LEU A 299 11.09 16.54 -5.72
N ASP A 300 12.19 16.79 -6.43
CA ASP A 300 13.32 15.86 -6.58
C ASP A 300 14.64 16.58 -6.27
N ARG A 301 15.50 16.07 -5.37
CA ARG A 301 16.79 16.71 -5.04
C ARG A 301 17.90 15.69 -4.79
N PHE A 302 19.11 16.02 -5.25
CA PHE A 302 20.30 15.35 -4.76
C PHE A 302 20.73 15.94 -3.42
N ILE A 303 21.11 15.08 -2.48
CA ILE A 303 21.66 15.48 -1.18
C ILE A 303 23.14 15.13 -1.19
N GLY A 304 24.02 16.14 -1.24
CA GLY A 304 25.46 15.93 -1.36
C GLY A 304 25.84 15.26 -2.67
N TYR A 305 25.53 15.92 -3.80
CA TYR A 305 25.82 15.38 -5.13
C TYR A 305 27.30 15.01 -5.27
N TYR A 306 27.58 13.71 -5.45
CA TYR A 306 28.94 13.13 -5.47
C TYR A 306 29.77 13.31 -4.17
N GLU A 307 29.17 13.77 -3.08
CA GLU A 307 29.83 13.83 -1.77
C GLU A 307 29.87 12.46 -1.08
N PRO A 308 30.74 12.25 -0.09
CA PRO A 308 30.79 11.01 0.67
C PRO A 308 29.48 10.71 1.42
N TYR A 309 29.00 9.47 1.36
CA TYR A 309 27.82 9.04 2.12
C TYR A 309 27.96 9.22 3.64
N ALA A 310 29.19 9.12 4.15
CA ALA A 310 29.51 9.22 5.57
C ALA A 310 29.18 10.58 6.18
N THR A 311 29.11 11.65 5.38
CA THR A 311 28.77 13.01 5.83
C THR A 311 27.37 13.44 5.37
N SER A 312 26.57 12.52 4.83
CA SER A 312 25.34 12.89 4.13
C SER A 312 24.24 13.46 5.05
N HIS A 313 24.31 13.18 6.36
CA HIS A 313 23.41 13.78 7.34
C HIS A 313 23.81 15.23 7.66
N GLU A 314 25.10 15.51 7.79
CA GLU A 314 25.65 16.86 7.96
C GLU A 314 25.43 17.71 6.72
N THR A 315 25.60 17.15 5.52
CA THR A 315 25.28 17.82 4.26
C THR A 315 23.80 18.20 4.24
N LEU A 316 22.91 17.28 4.62
CA LEU A 316 21.47 17.56 4.74
C LEU A 316 21.16 18.65 5.78
N ASP A 317 21.93 18.73 6.87
CA ASP A 317 21.77 19.75 7.92
C ASP A 317 22.15 21.15 7.45
N ALA A 318 23.21 21.24 6.67
CA ALA A 318 23.69 22.47 6.08
C ALA A 318 22.77 22.97 4.96
N ASP A 319 22.10 22.07 4.23
CA ASP A 319 21.23 22.42 3.12
C ASP A 319 19.86 22.99 3.56
N LYS A 320 19.89 24.27 3.92
CA LYS A 320 18.68 25.02 4.31
C LYS A 320 17.68 25.19 3.17
N ALA A 321 18.13 25.11 1.91
CA ALA A 321 17.26 25.25 0.76
C ALA A 321 16.38 24.00 0.60
N VAL A 322 16.97 22.80 0.59
CA VAL A 322 16.21 21.53 0.55
C VAL A 322 15.25 21.44 1.73
N GLN A 323 15.73 21.79 2.93
CA GLN A 323 14.88 21.87 4.12
C GLN A 323 13.67 22.78 3.94
N ALA A 324 13.82 23.94 3.29
CA ALA A 324 12.71 24.85 3.00
C ALA A 324 11.78 24.30 1.91
N GLU A 325 12.34 23.66 0.88
CA GLU A 325 11.57 23.05 -0.22
C GLU A 325 10.68 21.90 0.27
N VAL A 326 11.18 21.03 1.16
CA VAL A 326 10.37 19.97 1.80
C VAL A 326 9.20 20.58 2.57
N ARG A 327 9.42 21.69 3.28
CA ARG A 327 8.34 22.41 3.98
C ARG A 327 7.36 23.04 2.98
N ASN A 328 7.83 23.52 1.84
CA ASN A 328 6.95 24.05 0.79
C ASN A 328 6.06 22.96 0.16
N VAL A 329 6.56 21.73 0.01
CA VAL A 329 5.72 20.59 -0.40
C VAL A 329 4.56 20.41 0.59
N ALA A 330 4.85 20.42 1.89
CA ALA A 330 3.83 20.30 2.94
C ALA A 330 2.81 21.46 2.90
N ARG A 331 3.27 22.70 2.76
CA ARG A 331 2.40 23.90 2.64
C ARG A 331 1.50 23.84 1.41
N ALA A 332 2.06 23.47 0.26
CA ALA A 332 1.30 23.33 -0.98
C ALA A 332 0.19 22.28 -0.83
N VAL A 333 0.50 21.13 -0.22
CA VAL A 333 -0.49 20.09 0.08
C VAL A 333 -1.56 20.57 1.06
N ALA A 334 -1.18 21.28 2.13
CA ALA A 334 -2.15 21.84 3.09
C ALA A 334 -3.13 22.81 2.41
N GLN A 335 -2.63 23.71 1.57
CA GLN A 335 -3.46 24.65 0.82
C GLN A 335 -4.36 23.93 -0.19
N ALA A 336 -3.85 22.94 -0.91
CA ALA A 336 -4.65 22.13 -1.83
C ALA A 336 -5.74 21.33 -1.09
N VAL A 337 -5.46 20.79 0.11
CA VAL A 337 -6.47 20.14 0.96
C VAL A 337 -7.54 21.14 1.39
N LYS A 338 -7.16 22.34 1.82
CA LYS A 338 -8.11 23.41 2.17
C LYS A 338 -9.06 23.72 1.01
N GLU A 339 -8.51 23.90 -0.19
CA GLU A 339 -9.29 24.17 -1.40
C GLU A 339 -10.14 22.97 -1.82
N LEU A 340 -9.61 21.74 -1.68
CA LEU A 340 -10.34 20.51 -1.97
C LEU A 340 -11.60 20.42 -1.09
N ARG A 341 -11.43 20.65 0.22
CA ARG A 341 -12.51 20.59 1.22
C ARG A 341 -13.53 21.70 1.05
N ALA A 342 -13.09 22.86 0.56
CA ALA A 342 -13.98 23.97 0.19
C ALA A 342 -14.67 23.77 -1.17
N GLY A 343 -14.29 22.75 -1.95
CA GLY A 343 -14.78 22.53 -3.31
C GLY A 343 -14.26 23.55 -4.33
N THR A 344 -13.19 24.29 -4.00
CA THR A 344 -12.61 25.35 -4.83
C THR A 344 -11.32 24.96 -5.53
N LEU A 345 -10.78 23.76 -5.26
CA LEU A 345 -9.55 23.28 -5.90
C LEU A 345 -9.77 23.13 -7.42
N SER A 346 -9.02 23.89 -8.20
CA SER A 346 -9.13 23.91 -9.65
C SER A 346 -8.70 22.58 -10.26
N GLN A 347 -9.58 21.97 -11.05
CA GLN A 347 -9.30 20.78 -11.86
C GLN A 347 -9.93 21.00 -13.24
N PRO A 348 -9.21 21.66 -14.17
CA PRO A 348 -9.77 22.11 -15.45
C PRO A 348 -10.39 20.99 -16.30
N ASP A 349 -9.94 19.76 -16.12
CA ASP A 349 -10.37 18.57 -16.85
C ASP A 349 -11.39 17.71 -16.09
N LYS A 350 -11.81 18.09 -14.87
CA LYS A 350 -12.73 17.28 -14.02
C LYS A 350 -14.06 16.92 -14.70
N GLY A 351 -14.55 17.78 -15.60
CA GLY A 351 -15.79 17.54 -16.35
C GLY A 351 -15.62 16.68 -17.61
N LEU A 352 -14.39 16.33 -17.99
CA LEU A 352 -14.11 15.54 -19.18
C LEU A 352 -14.28 14.06 -18.88
N SER A 353 -15.10 13.39 -19.68
CA SER A 353 -15.19 11.92 -19.66
C SER A 353 -13.90 11.31 -20.21
N ARG A 354 -13.35 10.28 -19.56
CA ARG A 354 -12.24 9.50 -20.10
C ARG A 354 -12.76 8.53 -21.16
N PRO A 355 -12.40 8.67 -22.46
CA PRO A 355 -12.92 7.77 -23.50
C PRO A 355 -12.40 6.33 -23.37
N ARG A 356 -11.27 6.17 -22.66
CA ARG A 356 -10.66 4.89 -22.31
C ARG A 356 -10.56 4.86 -20.78
N PRO A 357 -11.47 4.13 -20.10
CA PRO A 357 -11.48 4.06 -18.64
C PRO A 357 -10.37 3.17 -18.07
N LYS A 358 -9.86 2.25 -18.91
CA LYS A 358 -8.64 1.48 -18.68
C LYS A 358 -7.40 2.28 -19.01
#